data_AF-A0A1T5JNB0-F1
#
_entry.id   AF-A0A1T5JNB0-F1
#
_cell.length_a   1.000
_cell.length_b   1.000
_cell.length_c   1.000
_cell.angle_alpha   90.00
_cell.angle_beta   90.00
_cell.angle_gamma   90.00
#
_symmetry.space_group_name_H-M   'P 1'
#
loop_
_entity.id
_entity.type
_entity.pdbx_description
1 polymer ?
#
loop_
_entity_poly.entity_id
_entity_poly.type
_entity_poly.pdbx_seq_one_letter_code
_entity_poly.pdbx_strand_id
1 'polypeptide(L)'
;MSLYEKYPVHLSNSLGGKKELFQPVNAGHVGMYVCGPTVYNDVHLGNVRTFLTFDIVTRYFRHLGYKVRYVRNITDVGHLENDADEGEDKISKKARIEQLEPMEVVKHYTEGFHEVMRQFNILPPSIEPSATGHLVEQIEITKKLIEKGLAYEVNGSVYFDVLKYHADHNYGILSGRVIEDLMESGRKLDSQDEKRNKIDFALWKKASPYHIMRWPSPWSVGFPGWHIECTVMSTKYLGETFDIHGGGMDLKFPHHECEIAQAVGATGKQPVNYWIHSNMLTVNGQKMSKSLGNSFLPRQLFTGDHPLLEKGFGPMPVRFFMLQSHYSSTLDFSNEALNAAEKGFKKLSNALGILKKLVHPGGGTDATELREDLLRMIDACYLNMSDDFNTAKTLAALFEMSARINDFKSGNIALSTISEETFNIFKSTYIGIMEDVLGLREEEEHNHELLGGVIHVLIDLRKKARQDKNFALSDKIRDDLKNLGVQLKDGKDGEISFTIE
;
A
#
# COMPACT_ATOMS: atom_id res chain seq x y z
N MET A 1 11.19 -22.60 18.90
CA MET A 1 10.66 -21.27 19.24
C MET A 1 10.30 -20.59 17.94
N SER A 2 9.08 -20.11 17.78
CA SER A 2 8.68 -19.36 16.58
C SER A 2 9.42 -18.02 16.54
N LEU A 3 9.54 -17.41 15.36
CA LEU A 3 10.19 -16.09 15.26
C LEU A 3 9.40 -15.02 16.01
N TYR A 4 8.06 -15.12 16.08
CA TYR A 4 7.24 -14.19 16.87
C TYR A 4 7.44 -14.29 18.38
N GLU A 5 7.93 -15.41 18.91
CA GLU A 5 8.32 -15.54 20.33
C GLU A 5 9.69 -14.89 20.59
N LYS A 6 10.61 -15.01 19.63
CA LYS A 6 11.95 -14.40 19.72
C LYS A 6 11.91 -12.88 19.52
N TYR A 7 11.07 -12.41 18.61
CA TYR A 7 10.93 -11.01 18.24
C TYR A 7 9.46 -10.57 18.37
N PRO A 8 9.03 -10.22 19.59
CA PRO A 8 7.67 -9.77 19.83
C PRO A 8 7.40 -8.41 19.19
N VAL A 9 6.34 -8.34 18.38
CA VAL A 9 5.95 -7.11 17.68
C VAL A 9 5.35 -6.10 18.65
N HIS A 10 5.86 -4.87 18.61
CA HIS A 10 5.24 -3.70 19.22
C HIS A 10 4.72 -2.81 18.11
N LEU A 11 3.48 -2.33 18.21
CA LEU A 11 2.87 -1.48 17.18
C LEU A 11 2.25 -0.23 17.79
N SER A 12 2.21 0.85 17.03
CA SER A 12 1.57 2.10 17.46
C SER A 12 0.05 1.98 17.31
N ASN A 13 -0.67 1.91 18.41
CA ASN A 13 -2.12 1.85 18.42
C ASN A 13 -2.69 3.27 18.33
N SER A 14 -3.43 3.54 17.26
CA SER A 14 -4.10 4.83 17.08
C SER A 14 -5.18 5.05 18.13
N LEU A 15 -5.75 3.96 18.64
CA LEU A 15 -6.56 3.97 19.85
C LEU A 15 -5.62 4.14 21.04
N GLY A 16 -5.76 5.23 21.79
CA GLY A 16 -4.89 5.54 22.93
C GLY A 16 -3.53 6.19 22.58
N GLY A 17 -3.09 6.12 21.32
CA GLY A 17 -1.92 6.85 20.82
C GLY A 17 -0.58 6.39 21.37
N LYS A 18 -0.46 5.11 21.74
CA LYS A 18 0.74 4.52 22.36
C LYS A 18 1.22 3.32 21.57
N LYS A 19 2.53 3.06 21.68
CA LYS A 19 3.13 1.81 21.20
C LYS A 19 2.85 0.70 22.22
N GLU A 20 2.30 -0.40 21.76
CA GLU A 20 1.80 -1.50 22.57
C GLU A 20 2.38 -2.83 22.06
N LEU A 21 2.60 -3.78 22.96
CA LEU A 21 2.92 -5.15 22.59
C LEU A 21 1.70 -5.77 21.89
N PHE A 22 1.92 -6.33 20.70
CA PHE A 22 0.89 -7.05 19.97
C PHE A 22 0.52 -8.36 20.68
N GLN A 23 -0.76 -8.49 21.02
CA GLN A 23 -1.34 -9.68 21.61
C GLN A 23 -2.52 -10.15 20.75
N PRO A 24 -2.41 -11.29 20.06
CA PRO A 24 -3.48 -11.76 19.21
C PRO A 24 -4.67 -12.24 20.04
N VAL A 25 -5.88 -12.01 19.55
CA VAL A 25 -7.15 -12.54 20.08
C VAL A 25 -7.09 -14.07 20.16
N ASN A 26 -6.50 -14.70 19.14
CA ASN A 26 -6.26 -16.15 19.10
C ASN A 26 -4.76 -16.41 18.91
N ALA A 27 -4.14 -17.11 19.85
CA ALA A 27 -2.70 -17.42 19.81
C ALA A 27 -2.27 -17.99 18.43
N GLY A 28 -1.18 -17.45 17.88
CA GLY A 28 -0.63 -17.87 16.58
C GLY A 28 -1.43 -17.43 15.35
N HIS A 29 -2.52 -16.69 15.50
CA HIS A 29 -3.35 -16.19 14.40
C HIS A 29 -3.45 -14.66 14.43
N VAL A 30 -3.60 -14.04 13.26
CA VAL A 30 -3.87 -12.60 13.13
C VAL A 30 -5.04 -12.40 12.16
N GLY A 31 -6.11 -11.80 12.65
CA GLY A 31 -7.23 -11.27 11.87
C GLY A 31 -7.04 -9.79 11.61
N MET A 32 -6.84 -9.43 10.34
CA MET A 32 -6.62 -8.04 9.94
C MET A 32 -7.62 -7.59 8.88
N TYR A 33 -8.25 -6.44 9.10
CA TYR A 33 -9.09 -5.76 8.10
C TYR A 33 -8.42 -4.46 7.66
N VAL A 34 -8.46 -4.14 6.37
CA VAL A 34 -8.01 -2.84 5.84
C VAL A 34 -9.06 -2.28 4.90
N CYS A 35 -9.45 -1.03 5.10
CA CYS A 35 -10.37 -0.35 4.18
C CYS A 35 -9.78 -0.29 2.77
N GLY A 36 -10.55 -0.78 1.80
CA GLY A 36 -10.15 -0.83 0.39
C GLY A 36 -10.56 0.38 -0.44
N PRO A 37 -10.35 0.32 -1.76
CA PRO A 37 -10.66 1.42 -2.66
C PRO A 37 -12.15 1.55 -2.96
N THR A 38 -12.59 2.78 -3.24
CA THR A 38 -13.83 3.05 -3.99
C THR A 38 -13.52 3.00 -5.49
N VAL A 39 -14.15 2.09 -6.22
CA VAL A 39 -13.77 1.77 -7.62
C VAL A 39 -14.54 2.59 -8.66
N TYR A 40 -14.33 3.91 -8.64
CA TYR A 40 -14.92 4.87 -9.58
C TYR A 40 -13.87 5.66 -10.38
N ASN A 41 -12.59 5.47 -10.06
CA ASN A 41 -11.46 6.15 -10.68
C ASN A 41 -10.18 5.34 -10.48
N ASP A 42 -9.14 5.71 -11.21
CA ASP A 42 -7.81 5.12 -11.05
C ASP A 42 -7.24 5.39 -9.66
N VAL A 43 -6.64 4.34 -9.09
CA VAL A 43 -5.93 4.41 -7.81
C VAL A 43 -4.70 5.31 -7.95
N HIS A 44 -4.56 6.28 -7.05
CA HIS A 44 -3.41 7.19 -7.07
C HIS A 44 -2.28 6.71 -6.14
N LEU A 45 -1.10 7.29 -6.30
CA LEU A 45 0.11 6.85 -5.59
C LEU A 45 -0.02 6.90 -4.04
N GLY A 46 -0.76 7.89 -3.52
CA GLY A 46 -1.11 7.95 -2.08
C GLY A 46 -1.90 6.71 -1.57
N ASN A 47 -2.86 6.19 -2.35
CA ASN A 47 -3.56 4.96 -1.97
C ASN A 47 -2.61 3.75 -2.06
N VAL A 48 -1.77 3.69 -3.10
CA VAL A 48 -0.78 2.61 -3.24
C VAL A 48 0.12 2.53 -2.02
N ARG A 49 0.58 3.66 -1.47
CA ARG A 49 1.39 3.70 -0.24
C ARG A 49 0.67 3.04 0.95
N THR A 50 -0.63 3.29 1.08
CA THR A 50 -1.47 2.69 2.13
C THR A 50 -1.52 1.18 1.96
N PHE A 51 -1.84 0.68 0.76
CA PHE A 51 -1.91 -0.77 0.52
C PHE A 51 -0.56 -1.46 0.61
N LEU A 52 0.53 -0.80 0.20
CA LEU A 52 1.89 -1.27 0.38
C LEU A 52 2.23 -1.40 1.87
N THR A 53 1.86 -0.42 2.71
CA THR A 53 2.05 -0.50 4.16
C THR A 53 1.44 -1.78 4.73
N PHE A 54 0.18 -2.06 4.40
CA PHE A 54 -0.51 -3.24 4.94
C PHE A 54 -0.06 -4.55 4.30
N ASP A 55 0.48 -4.52 3.08
CA ASP A 55 1.22 -5.64 2.50
C ASP A 55 2.47 -5.96 3.34
N ILE A 56 3.27 -4.96 3.73
CA ILE A 56 4.43 -5.16 4.62
C ILE A 56 4.02 -5.73 5.97
N VAL A 57 2.97 -5.17 6.60
CA VAL A 57 2.45 -5.67 7.88
C VAL A 57 2.06 -7.15 7.76
N THR A 58 1.28 -7.49 6.73
CA THR A 58 0.83 -8.87 6.49
C THR A 58 2.00 -9.82 6.25
N ARG A 59 2.94 -9.41 5.39
CA ARG A 59 4.13 -10.19 5.03
C ARG A 59 5.00 -10.44 6.25
N TYR A 60 5.20 -9.44 7.10
CA TYR A 60 6.03 -9.59 8.28
C TYR A 60 5.41 -10.54 9.32
N PHE A 61 4.11 -10.43 9.60
CA PHE A 61 3.44 -11.39 10.50
C PHE A 61 3.51 -12.82 9.97
N ARG A 62 3.33 -13.03 8.65
CA ARG A 62 3.51 -14.35 8.02
C ARG A 62 4.96 -14.84 8.14
N HIS A 63 5.93 -13.97 7.91
CA HIS A 63 7.35 -14.28 8.05
C HIS A 63 7.72 -14.68 9.48
N LEU A 64 7.12 -14.05 10.49
CA LEU A 64 7.32 -14.43 11.89
C LEU A 64 6.67 -15.78 12.28
N GLY A 65 5.80 -16.32 11.42
CA GLY A 65 5.13 -17.61 11.61
C GLY A 65 3.66 -17.54 12.03
N TYR A 66 3.02 -16.37 12.03
CA TYR A 66 1.58 -16.26 12.28
C TYR A 66 0.75 -16.76 11.09
N LYS A 67 -0.42 -17.34 11.38
CA LYS A 67 -1.47 -17.56 10.39
C LYS A 67 -2.31 -16.29 10.24
N VAL A 68 -2.11 -15.57 9.14
CA VAL A 68 -2.76 -14.26 8.91
C VAL A 68 -3.95 -14.40 7.97
N ARG A 69 -5.14 -14.02 8.44
CA ARG A 69 -6.32 -13.74 7.60
C ARG A 69 -6.39 -12.24 7.36
N TYR A 70 -6.04 -11.83 6.14
CA TYR A 70 -6.11 -10.44 5.72
C TYR A 70 -7.38 -10.22 4.88
N VAL A 71 -8.27 -9.34 5.33
CA VAL A 71 -9.49 -8.93 4.62
C VAL A 71 -9.33 -7.49 4.15
N ARG A 72 -9.64 -7.21 2.88
CA ARG A 72 -9.69 -5.84 2.34
C ARG A 72 -10.91 -5.74 1.46
N ASN A 73 -11.83 -4.82 1.72
CA ASN A 73 -13.03 -4.72 0.90
C ASN A 73 -12.79 -4.06 -0.47
N ILE A 74 -13.80 -4.13 -1.33
CA ILE A 74 -13.96 -3.24 -2.48
C ILE A 74 -15.27 -2.49 -2.26
N THR A 75 -15.22 -1.16 -2.31
CA THR A 75 -16.42 -0.36 -2.28
C THR A 75 -16.90 -0.12 -3.71
N ASP A 76 -17.82 -0.97 -4.13
CA ASP A 76 -18.48 -1.01 -5.44
C ASP A 76 -19.91 -0.45 -5.43
N VAL A 77 -20.31 0.16 -4.32
CA VAL A 77 -21.52 0.97 -4.23
C VAL A 77 -21.18 2.43 -4.46
N GLY A 78 -22.12 3.11 -5.10
CA GLY A 78 -22.02 4.51 -5.41
C GLY A 78 -22.13 5.41 -4.19
N HIS A 79 -20.99 5.87 -3.65
CA HIS A 79 -20.98 6.85 -2.55
C HIS A 79 -21.02 8.29 -3.06
N LEU A 80 -21.67 9.13 -2.26
CA LEU A 80 -21.80 10.56 -2.55
C LEU A 80 -20.42 11.25 -2.49
N GLU A 81 -20.27 12.36 -3.23
CA GLU A 81 -18.98 13.04 -3.42
C GLU A 81 -18.31 13.49 -2.11
N ASN A 82 -19.08 13.78 -1.07
CA ASN A 82 -18.60 14.32 0.21
C ASN A 82 -18.98 13.43 1.40
N ASP A 83 -18.10 13.40 2.41
CA ASP A 83 -18.25 12.67 3.69
C ASP A 83 -19.45 13.16 4.52
N ALA A 84 -20.06 14.29 4.13
CA ALA A 84 -21.31 14.79 4.69
C ALA A 84 -22.57 14.04 4.17
N ASP A 85 -22.38 13.02 3.34
CA ASP A 85 -23.42 12.34 2.54
C ASP A 85 -24.10 13.30 1.55
N GLU A 86 -23.29 14.07 0.81
CA GLU A 86 -23.75 15.09 -0.13
C GLU A 86 -23.10 14.97 -1.51
N GLY A 87 -23.79 15.50 -2.52
CA GLY A 87 -23.32 15.55 -3.89
C GLY A 87 -23.89 14.43 -4.75
N GLU A 88 -23.31 14.26 -5.93
CA GLU A 88 -23.70 13.18 -6.83
C GLU A 88 -23.03 11.86 -6.40
N ASP A 89 -23.64 10.73 -6.75
CA ASP A 89 -22.93 9.45 -6.66
C ASP A 89 -21.71 9.46 -7.59
N LYS A 90 -20.52 9.23 -7.01
CA LYS A 90 -19.24 9.14 -7.72
C LYS A 90 -19.26 8.14 -8.88
N ILE A 91 -19.90 6.97 -8.71
CA ILE A 91 -19.95 5.94 -9.75
C ILE A 91 -20.95 6.33 -10.84
N SER A 92 -22.18 6.73 -10.48
CA SER A 92 -23.19 7.19 -11.46
C SER A 92 -22.72 8.42 -12.24
N LYS A 93 -22.01 9.35 -11.60
CA LYS A 93 -21.38 10.50 -12.26
C LYS A 93 -20.38 10.05 -13.32
N LYS A 94 -19.50 9.12 -12.97
CA LYS A 94 -18.50 8.57 -13.88
C LYS A 94 -19.14 7.80 -15.04
N ALA A 95 -20.10 6.93 -14.73
CA ALA A 95 -20.90 6.17 -15.69
C ALA A 95 -21.56 7.10 -16.72
N ARG A 96 -22.18 8.20 -16.29
CA ARG A 96 -22.78 9.17 -17.22
C ARG A 96 -21.74 9.90 -18.08
N ILE A 97 -20.60 10.31 -17.49
CA ILE A 97 -19.52 10.99 -18.24
C ILE A 97 -18.95 10.07 -19.33
N GLU A 98 -18.77 8.79 -19.01
CA GLU A 98 -18.20 7.80 -19.93
C GLU A 98 -19.24 7.09 -20.80
N GLN A 99 -20.53 7.36 -20.58
CA GLN A 99 -21.66 6.69 -21.24
C GLN A 99 -21.64 5.16 -21.04
N LEU A 100 -21.28 4.72 -19.83
CA LEU A 100 -21.19 3.32 -19.42
C LEU A 100 -22.23 2.98 -18.36
N GLU A 101 -22.46 1.68 -18.13
CA GLU A 101 -23.22 1.21 -16.96
C GLU A 101 -22.37 1.31 -15.68
N PRO A 102 -22.94 1.66 -14.51
CA PRO A 102 -22.20 1.74 -13.24
C PRO A 102 -21.35 0.52 -12.91
N MET A 103 -21.86 -0.68 -13.18
CA MET A 103 -21.12 -1.91 -12.93
C MET A 103 -19.96 -2.15 -13.93
N GLU A 104 -20.02 -1.55 -15.12
CA GLU A 104 -18.91 -1.56 -16.07
C GLU A 104 -17.78 -0.66 -15.57
N VAL A 105 -18.12 0.51 -15.01
CA VAL A 105 -17.17 1.41 -14.31
C VAL A 105 -16.50 0.68 -13.14
N VAL A 106 -17.31 0.07 -12.26
CA VAL A 106 -16.82 -0.72 -11.12
C VAL A 106 -15.84 -1.79 -11.56
N LYS A 107 -16.21 -2.59 -12.56
CA LYS A 107 -15.37 -3.68 -13.06
C LYS A 107 -14.04 -3.14 -13.61
N HIS A 108 -14.10 -2.13 -14.47
CA HIS A 108 -12.92 -1.52 -15.08
C HIS A 108 -11.91 -1.03 -14.02
N TYR A 109 -12.38 -0.26 -13.03
CA TYR A 109 -11.52 0.29 -11.99
C TYR A 109 -11.06 -0.75 -10.97
N THR A 110 -11.84 -1.81 -10.73
CA THR A 110 -11.40 -2.95 -9.89
C THR A 110 -10.25 -3.70 -10.56
N GLU A 111 -10.38 -4.02 -11.85
CA GLU A 111 -9.32 -4.71 -12.62
C GLU A 111 -8.06 -3.84 -12.71
N GLY A 112 -8.22 -2.54 -12.96
CA GLY A 112 -7.13 -1.57 -12.95
C GLY A 112 -6.43 -1.46 -11.59
N PHE A 113 -7.19 -1.44 -10.50
CA PHE A 113 -6.65 -1.48 -9.14
C PHE A 113 -5.80 -2.74 -8.92
N HIS A 114 -6.30 -3.91 -9.28
CA HIS A 114 -5.57 -5.17 -9.12
C HIS A 114 -4.30 -5.22 -9.96
N GLU A 115 -4.33 -4.67 -11.17
CA GLU A 115 -3.13 -4.56 -12.01
C GLU A 115 -2.05 -3.71 -11.36
N VAL A 116 -2.41 -2.54 -10.82
CA VAL A 116 -1.48 -1.71 -10.06
C VAL A 116 -0.92 -2.46 -8.85
N MET A 117 -1.76 -3.17 -8.08
CA MET A 117 -1.28 -3.95 -6.93
C MET A 117 -0.23 -5.01 -7.37
N ARG A 118 -0.47 -5.71 -8.49
CA ARG A 118 0.49 -6.69 -9.04
C ARG A 118 1.81 -6.03 -9.44
N GLN A 119 1.77 -4.88 -10.11
CA GLN A 119 2.96 -4.14 -10.52
C GLN A 119 3.85 -3.77 -9.32
N PHE A 120 3.24 -3.36 -8.21
CA PHE A 120 3.94 -3.06 -6.95
C PHE A 120 4.26 -4.29 -6.10
N ASN A 121 4.02 -5.51 -6.58
CA ASN A 121 4.19 -6.75 -5.84
C ASN A 121 3.43 -6.76 -4.48
N ILE A 122 2.25 -6.15 -4.45
CA ILE A 122 1.34 -6.19 -3.30
C ILE A 122 0.55 -7.49 -3.39
N LEU A 123 0.60 -8.31 -2.34
CA LEU A 123 -0.10 -9.59 -2.33
C LEU A 123 -1.62 -9.38 -2.25
N PRO A 124 -2.42 -10.27 -2.88
CA PRO A 124 -3.86 -10.24 -2.70
C PRO A 124 -4.23 -10.50 -1.22
N PRO A 125 -5.33 -9.91 -0.72
CA PRO A 125 -5.86 -10.26 0.59
C PRO A 125 -6.33 -11.71 0.60
N SER A 126 -6.48 -12.28 1.79
CA SER A 126 -7.10 -13.61 1.96
C SER A 126 -8.57 -13.61 1.54
N ILE A 127 -9.29 -12.50 1.74
CA ILE A 127 -10.69 -12.31 1.35
C ILE A 127 -10.85 -10.86 0.86
N GLU A 128 -11.50 -10.67 -0.29
CA GLU A 128 -11.76 -9.35 -0.88
C GLU A 128 -13.27 -9.14 -1.08
N PRO A 129 -14.04 -8.88 -0.01
CA PRO A 129 -15.50 -8.76 -0.11
C PRO A 129 -15.91 -7.44 -0.77
N SER A 130 -17.00 -7.44 -1.54
CA SER A 130 -17.56 -6.21 -2.10
C SER A 130 -18.78 -5.72 -1.31
N ALA A 131 -19.00 -4.41 -1.29
CA ALA A 131 -20.15 -3.81 -0.60
C ALA A 131 -21.50 -4.30 -1.18
N THR A 132 -21.64 -4.39 -2.50
CA THR A 132 -22.86 -4.92 -3.15
C THR A 132 -23.11 -6.38 -2.79
N GLY A 133 -22.06 -7.17 -2.52
CA GLY A 133 -22.15 -8.56 -2.11
C GLY A 133 -22.63 -8.78 -0.67
N HIS A 134 -22.82 -7.71 0.11
CA HIS A 134 -23.13 -7.76 1.55
C HIS A 134 -24.31 -6.88 1.96
N LEU A 135 -25.21 -6.55 1.02
CA LEU A 135 -26.35 -5.67 1.29
C LEU A 135 -27.32 -6.22 2.34
N VAL A 136 -27.50 -7.55 2.38
CA VAL A 136 -28.39 -8.20 3.34
C VAL A 136 -27.87 -7.95 4.76
N GLU A 137 -26.59 -8.19 5.00
CA GLU A 137 -26.00 -7.99 6.32
C GLU A 137 -25.95 -6.51 6.73
N GLN A 138 -25.79 -5.59 5.77
CA GLN A 138 -25.90 -4.13 5.99
C GLN A 138 -27.31 -3.70 6.41
N ILE A 139 -28.34 -4.30 5.81
CA ILE A 139 -29.74 -4.08 6.21
C ILE A 139 -29.98 -4.65 7.62
N GLU A 140 -29.48 -5.85 7.93
CA GLU A 140 -29.69 -6.49 9.23
C GLU A 140 -29.03 -5.72 10.39
N ILE A 141 -27.80 -5.24 10.22
CA ILE A 141 -27.17 -4.42 11.27
C ILE A 141 -27.92 -3.10 11.48
N THR A 142 -28.45 -2.50 10.40
CA THR A 142 -29.22 -1.26 10.48
C THR A 142 -30.53 -1.48 11.24
N LYS A 143 -31.25 -2.58 11.00
CA LYS A 143 -32.41 -2.98 11.82
C LYS A 143 -32.05 -3.10 13.30
N LYS A 144 -30.95 -3.79 13.60
CA LYS A 144 -30.47 -3.97 14.99
C LYS A 144 -30.17 -2.64 15.69
N LEU A 145 -29.58 -1.68 14.97
CA LEU A 145 -29.30 -0.34 15.50
C LEU A 145 -30.60 0.45 15.76
N ILE A 146 -31.61 0.31 14.89
CA ILE A 146 -32.95 0.89 15.12
C ILE A 146 -33.62 0.27 16.35
N GLU A 147 -33.60 -1.07 16.47
CA GLU A 147 -34.18 -1.79 17.61
C GLU A 147 -33.57 -1.37 18.95
N LYS A 148 -32.27 -1.03 18.95
CA LYS A 148 -31.55 -0.50 20.10
C LYS A 148 -31.75 1.00 20.34
N GLY A 149 -32.51 1.68 19.48
CA GLY A 149 -32.74 3.12 19.56
C GLY A 149 -31.51 3.97 19.24
N LEU A 150 -30.50 3.41 18.58
CA LEU A 150 -29.28 4.11 18.14
C LEU A 150 -29.36 4.60 16.69
N ALA A 151 -30.45 4.30 16.00
CA ALA A 151 -30.72 4.77 14.65
C ALA A 151 -32.19 5.13 14.50
N TYR A 152 -32.49 6.02 13.55
CA TYR A 152 -33.85 6.44 13.26
C TYR A 152 -34.07 6.57 11.76
N GLU A 153 -35.29 6.26 11.33
CA GLU A 153 -35.74 6.46 9.95
C GLU A 153 -36.39 7.84 9.80
N VAL A 154 -36.14 8.47 8.66
CA VAL A 154 -36.79 9.72 8.22
C VAL A 154 -36.81 9.77 6.69
N ASN A 155 -37.98 10.02 6.11
CA ASN A 155 -38.21 10.15 4.66
C ASN A 155 -37.74 8.98 3.78
N GLY A 156 -37.55 7.80 4.36
CA GLY A 156 -37.05 6.56 3.75
C GLY A 156 -35.55 6.36 3.88
N SER A 157 -34.82 7.28 4.49
CA SER A 157 -33.40 7.14 4.87
C SER A 157 -33.28 6.75 6.35
N VAL A 158 -32.17 6.11 6.73
CA VAL A 158 -31.86 5.75 8.12
C VAL A 158 -30.53 6.37 8.52
N TYR A 159 -30.53 7.07 9.65
CA TYR A 159 -29.36 7.73 10.21
C TYR A 159 -29.00 7.15 11.58
N PHE A 160 -27.70 7.15 11.89
CA PHE A 160 -27.19 6.82 13.21
C PHE A 160 -27.28 8.06 14.12
N ASP A 161 -27.87 7.90 15.31
CA ASP A 161 -28.04 8.97 16.29
C ASP A 161 -26.79 9.08 17.16
N VAL A 162 -25.89 9.99 16.79
CA VAL A 162 -24.57 10.10 17.43
C VAL A 162 -24.69 10.60 18.86
N LEU A 163 -25.60 11.54 19.13
CA LEU A 163 -25.82 12.04 20.50
C LEU A 163 -26.39 10.95 21.41
N LYS A 164 -27.32 10.14 20.89
CA LYS A 164 -27.86 9.02 21.66
C LYS A 164 -26.79 7.97 21.98
N TYR A 165 -25.91 7.65 21.03
CA TYR A 165 -24.77 6.77 21.28
C TYR A 165 -23.78 7.39 22.28
N HIS A 166 -23.45 8.67 22.11
CA HIS A 166 -22.48 9.39 22.95
C HIS A 166 -22.94 9.56 24.40
N ALA A 167 -24.24 9.49 24.67
CA ALA A 167 -24.76 9.51 26.03
C ALA A 167 -24.23 8.33 26.89
N ASP A 168 -24.01 7.16 26.27
CA ASP A 168 -23.59 5.93 26.94
C ASP A 168 -22.17 5.47 26.52
N HIS A 169 -21.57 6.10 25.50
CA HIS A 169 -20.29 5.72 24.90
C HIS A 169 -19.48 6.95 24.48
N ASN A 170 -18.20 6.78 24.14
CA ASN A 170 -17.38 7.89 23.65
C ASN A 170 -17.28 7.87 22.11
N TYR A 171 -18.10 8.66 21.44
CA TYR A 171 -17.90 8.96 20.01
C TYR A 171 -16.81 10.04 19.86
N GLY A 172 -15.75 9.73 19.11
CA GLY A 172 -14.51 10.52 19.09
C GLY A 172 -13.34 9.80 19.76
N ILE A 173 -13.54 8.58 20.28
CA ILE A 173 -12.53 7.80 21.00
C ILE A 173 -11.27 7.51 20.17
N LEU A 174 -11.42 7.34 18.85
CA LEU A 174 -10.28 7.05 17.98
C LEU A 174 -9.58 8.34 17.53
N SER A 175 -10.35 9.28 17.00
CA SER A 175 -9.87 10.53 16.40
C SER A 175 -9.40 11.55 17.44
N GLY A 176 -9.93 11.48 18.66
CA GLY A 176 -9.75 12.48 19.71
C GLY A 176 -10.58 13.75 19.49
N ARG A 177 -11.53 13.73 18.55
CA ARG A 177 -12.43 14.87 18.30
C ARG A 177 -13.48 14.97 19.40
N VAL A 178 -13.78 16.21 19.78
CA VAL A 178 -14.79 16.56 20.78
C VAL A 178 -16.12 16.82 20.07
N ILE A 179 -17.22 16.27 20.60
CA ILE A 179 -18.54 16.37 19.96
C ILE A 179 -19.01 17.81 19.84
N GLU A 180 -18.80 18.60 20.88
CA GLU A 180 -19.21 20.01 20.96
C GLU A 180 -18.61 20.80 19.78
N ASP A 181 -17.30 20.63 19.53
CA ASP A 181 -16.60 21.27 18.41
C ASP A 181 -17.15 20.81 17.04
N LEU A 182 -17.53 19.53 16.92
CA LEU A 182 -18.11 18.98 15.69
C LEU A 182 -19.49 19.58 15.39
N MET A 183 -20.28 19.84 16.43
CA MET A 183 -21.60 20.47 16.30
C MET A 183 -21.49 21.95 15.89
N GLU A 184 -20.46 22.65 16.37
CA GLU A 184 -20.21 24.08 16.08
C GLU A 184 -19.55 24.30 14.71
N SER A 185 -18.64 23.42 14.30
CA SER A 185 -17.83 23.58 13.07
C SER A 185 -18.58 23.24 11.76
N GLY A 186 -19.78 22.67 11.84
CA GLY A 186 -20.58 22.32 10.66
C GLY A 186 -21.27 23.53 10.02
N ARG A 187 -20.89 23.87 8.77
CA ARG A 187 -21.67 24.79 7.92
C ARG A 187 -23.12 24.29 7.80
N LYS A 188 -24.11 25.19 7.90
CA LYS A 188 -25.49 24.87 7.50
C LYS A 188 -25.49 24.65 5.99
N LEU A 189 -25.89 23.47 5.56
CA LEU A 189 -26.00 23.08 4.15
C LEU A 189 -27.42 22.57 3.92
N ASP A 190 -27.95 22.79 2.71
CA ASP A 190 -29.37 22.57 2.36
C ASP A 190 -29.84 21.10 2.46
N SER A 191 -28.93 20.14 2.68
CA SER A 191 -29.24 18.71 2.81
C SER A 191 -29.36 18.20 4.27
N GLN A 192 -29.09 19.06 5.26
CA GLN A 192 -29.09 18.68 6.68
C GLN A 192 -30.48 18.63 7.32
N ASP A 193 -31.53 19.05 6.62
CA ASP A 193 -32.89 19.22 7.18
C ASP A 193 -33.54 17.91 7.66
N GLU A 194 -33.06 16.75 7.20
CA GLU A 194 -33.58 15.44 7.64
C GLU A 194 -32.92 14.93 8.93
N LYS A 195 -31.69 15.36 9.22
CA LYS A 195 -30.93 14.82 10.34
C LYS A 195 -31.39 15.48 11.65
N ARG A 196 -31.51 14.70 12.73
CA ARG A 196 -31.77 15.26 14.07
C ARG A 196 -30.59 16.11 14.51
N ASN A 197 -29.38 15.63 14.24
CA ASN A 197 -28.13 16.32 14.54
C ASN A 197 -27.23 16.38 13.31
N LYS A 198 -26.45 17.47 13.18
CA LYS A 198 -25.52 17.65 12.04
C LYS A 198 -24.47 16.55 11.91
N ILE A 199 -24.09 15.95 13.04
CA ILE A 199 -23.05 14.92 13.13
C ILE A 199 -23.60 13.51 12.87
N ASP A 200 -24.92 13.35 12.74
CA ASP A 200 -25.53 12.07 12.39
C ASP A 200 -25.13 11.67 10.96
N PHE A 201 -24.83 10.40 10.76
CA PHE A 201 -24.38 9.85 9.49
C PHE A 201 -25.33 8.77 8.99
N ALA A 202 -25.42 8.60 7.67
CA ALA A 202 -26.36 7.63 7.12
C ALA A 202 -25.88 6.18 7.28
N LEU A 203 -26.83 5.33 7.64
CA LEU A 203 -26.73 3.87 7.55
C LEU A 203 -27.36 3.37 6.25
N TRP A 204 -28.45 4.02 5.83
CA TRP A 204 -29.15 3.76 4.58
C TRP A 204 -29.67 5.07 4.00
N LYS A 205 -29.51 5.28 2.70
CA LYS A 205 -30.01 6.46 1.99
C LYS A 205 -31.07 6.06 0.99
N LYS A 206 -32.20 6.75 1.01
CA LYS A 206 -33.21 6.62 -0.05
C LYS A 206 -32.63 7.07 -1.39
N ALA A 207 -32.80 6.27 -2.42
CA ALA A 207 -32.32 6.57 -3.74
C ALA A 207 -33.20 7.64 -4.41
N SER A 208 -32.57 8.64 -5.03
CA SER A 208 -33.27 9.51 -5.97
C SER A 208 -33.61 8.74 -7.26
N PRO A 209 -34.55 9.23 -8.09
CA PRO A 209 -34.87 8.59 -9.36
C PRO A 209 -33.66 8.40 -10.29
N TYR A 210 -32.67 9.30 -10.18
CA TYR A 210 -31.44 9.32 -10.98
C TYR A 210 -30.33 8.42 -10.45
N HIS A 211 -30.46 7.92 -9.22
CA HIS A 211 -29.47 7.02 -8.64
C HIS A 211 -29.69 5.62 -9.23
N ILE A 212 -28.72 5.15 -10.01
CA ILE A 212 -28.86 3.92 -10.82
C ILE A 212 -28.74 2.68 -9.93
N MET A 213 -27.74 2.64 -9.06
CA MET A 213 -27.48 1.53 -8.15
C MET A 213 -28.34 1.63 -6.89
N ARG A 214 -29.46 0.89 -6.88
CA ARG A 214 -30.42 0.93 -5.77
C ARG A 214 -31.04 -0.43 -5.52
N TRP A 215 -31.36 -0.69 -4.27
CA TRP A 215 -31.87 -1.98 -3.79
C TRP A 215 -33.08 -1.79 -2.87
N PRO A 216 -33.99 -2.77 -2.81
CA PRO A 216 -35.08 -2.74 -1.85
C PRO A 216 -34.57 -2.93 -0.42
N SER A 217 -35.19 -2.23 0.53
CA SER A 217 -34.98 -2.38 1.97
C SER A 217 -36.30 -2.19 2.73
N PRO A 218 -36.34 -2.45 4.04
CA PRO A 218 -37.54 -2.19 4.85
C PRO A 218 -38.01 -0.73 4.87
N TRP A 219 -37.12 0.23 4.58
CA TRP A 219 -37.39 1.66 4.73
C TRP A 219 -37.65 2.33 3.38
N SER A 220 -36.96 1.92 2.32
CA SER A 220 -37.11 2.45 0.97
C SER A 220 -36.36 1.63 -0.08
N VAL A 221 -36.52 1.97 -1.36
CA VAL A 221 -35.52 1.65 -2.39
C VAL A 221 -34.38 2.65 -2.25
N GLY A 222 -33.17 2.16 -2.00
CA GLY A 222 -32.04 2.97 -1.59
C GLY A 222 -30.68 2.30 -1.76
N PHE A 223 -29.68 2.85 -1.09
CA PHE A 223 -28.31 2.35 -1.08
C PHE A 223 -27.71 2.51 0.32
N PRO A 224 -26.75 1.66 0.71
CA PRO A 224 -26.11 1.75 2.02
C PRO A 224 -25.27 3.03 2.17
N GLY A 225 -25.15 3.52 3.41
CA GLY A 225 -24.17 4.55 3.75
C GLY A 225 -22.75 4.00 3.79
N TRP A 226 -21.76 4.82 3.48
CA TRP A 226 -20.36 4.39 3.31
C TRP A 226 -19.79 3.60 4.51
N HIS A 227 -20.07 4.03 5.73
CA HIS A 227 -19.45 3.46 6.92
C HIS A 227 -19.93 2.04 7.26
N ILE A 228 -21.21 1.72 6.98
CA ILE A 228 -21.81 0.45 7.43
C ILE A 228 -21.25 -0.78 6.71
N GLU A 229 -20.72 -0.56 5.49
CA GLU A 229 -20.10 -1.57 4.65
C GLU A 229 -18.95 -2.26 5.39
N CYS A 230 -18.00 -1.47 5.89
CA CYS A 230 -16.78 -1.99 6.52
C CYS A 230 -17.06 -2.65 7.87
N THR A 231 -17.99 -2.11 8.68
CA THR A 231 -18.44 -2.75 9.93
C THR A 231 -18.96 -4.16 9.69
N VAL A 232 -19.80 -4.34 8.67
CA VAL A 232 -20.43 -5.63 8.38
C VAL A 232 -19.45 -6.62 7.76
N MET A 233 -18.66 -6.19 6.78
CA MET A 233 -17.72 -7.07 6.11
C MET A 233 -16.62 -7.51 7.07
N SER A 234 -16.05 -6.60 7.86
CA SER A 234 -15.00 -6.94 8.83
C SER A 234 -15.50 -7.97 9.86
N THR A 235 -16.63 -7.71 10.52
CA THR A 235 -17.16 -8.58 11.57
C THR A 235 -17.64 -9.93 11.06
N LYS A 236 -18.17 -10.01 9.82
CA LYS A 236 -18.57 -11.28 9.20
C LYS A 236 -17.39 -12.23 9.00
N TYR A 237 -16.22 -11.72 8.60
CA TYR A 237 -15.07 -12.55 8.25
C TYR A 237 -14.04 -12.74 9.37
N LEU A 238 -14.03 -11.84 10.35
CA LEU A 238 -13.06 -11.81 11.44
C LEU A 238 -13.67 -12.00 12.83
N GLY A 239 -15.00 -11.92 12.95
CA GLY A 239 -15.72 -11.99 14.22
C GLY A 239 -16.04 -10.60 14.81
N GLU A 240 -16.84 -10.55 15.87
CA GLU A 240 -17.25 -9.30 16.53
C GLU A 240 -16.10 -8.53 17.18
N THR A 241 -14.95 -9.18 17.40
CA THR A 241 -13.70 -8.58 17.86
C THR A 241 -12.53 -9.24 17.14
N PHE A 242 -11.64 -8.45 16.54
CA PHE A 242 -10.45 -8.91 15.82
C PHE A 242 -9.21 -8.06 16.12
N ASP A 243 -8.06 -8.48 15.59
CA ASP A 243 -6.77 -7.96 16.01
C ASP A 243 -6.50 -6.55 15.48
N ILE A 244 -6.43 -6.39 14.17
CA ILE A 244 -5.91 -5.18 13.53
C ILE A 244 -6.90 -4.61 12.52
N HIS A 245 -7.17 -3.31 12.60
CA HIS A 245 -7.86 -2.55 11.55
C HIS A 245 -6.95 -1.46 10.99
N GLY A 246 -6.76 -1.46 9.68
CA GLY A 246 -5.91 -0.54 8.94
C GLY A 246 -6.63 0.40 7.97
N GLY A 247 -6.04 1.57 7.73
CA GLY A 247 -6.46 2.47 6.64
C GLY A 247 -5.53 3.67 6.46
N GLY A 248 -5.89 4.58 5.56
CA GLY A 248 -5.24 5.89 5.46
C GLY A 248 -5.59 6.78 6.65
N MET A 249 -4.72 7.73 7.00
CA MET A 249 -4.95 8.68 8.10
C MET A 249 -6.25 9.50 7.95
N ASP A 250 -6.67 9.75 6.70
CA ASP A 250 -7.94 10.39 6.35
C ASP A 250 -9.16 9.56 6.76
N LEU A 251 -9.05 8.23 6.82
CA LEU A 251 -10.14 7.35 7.26
C LEU A 251 -10.33 7.36 8.78
N LYS A 252 -9.37 7.88 9.55
CA LYS A 252 -9.47 7.96 11.01
C LYS A 252 -10.75 8.70 11.46
N PHE A 253 -11.14 9.74 10.72
CA PHE A 253 -12.40 10.44 10.93
C PHE A 253 -12.94 10.98 9.59
N PRO A 254 -14.25 10.79 9.28
CA PRO A 254 -15.25 10.17 10.15
C PRO A 254 -15.25 8.63 10.08
N HIS A 255 -14.68 8.04 9.03
CA HIS A 255 -14.98 6.65 8.64
C HIS A 255 -14.79 5.61 9.75
N HIS A 256 -13.58 5.45 10.28
CA HIS A 256 -13.29 4.47 11.33
C HIS A 256 -13.97 4.79 12.67
N GLU A 257 -14.22 6.07 12.96
CA GLU A 257 -14.99 6.48 14.14
C GLU A 257 -16.45 6.01 14.04
N CYS A 258 -17.06 6.16 12.87
CA CYS A 258 -18.39 5.64 12.57
C CYS A 258 -18.43 4.10 12.66
N GLU A 259 -17.40 3.41 12.17
CA GLU A 259 -17.33 1.94 12.27
C GLU A 259 -17.29 1.45 13.71
N ILE A 260 -16.50 2.09 14.58
CA ILE A 260 -16.49 1.78 16.01
C ILE A 260 -17.89 1.98 16.59
N ALA A 261 -18.54 3.11 16.31
CA ALA A 261 -19.86 3.43 16.84
C ALA A 261 -20.94 2.43 16.38
N GLN A 262 -20.92 2.05 15.09
CA GLN A 262 -21.82 1.05 14.53
C GLN A 262 -21.60 -0.32 15.14
N ALA A 263 -20.35 -0.78 15.24
CA ALA A 263 -20.01 -2.09 15.77
C ALA A 263 -20.33 -2.21 17.27
N VAL A 264 -19.90 -1.23 18.07
CA VAL A 264 -20.19 -1.15 19.51
C VAL A 264 -21.69 -1.02 19.74
N GLY A 265 -22.37 -0.13 19.00
CA GLY A 265 -23.82 0.02 19.08
C GLY A 265 -24.56 -1.28 18.77
N ALA A 266 -24.16 -1.98 17.72
CA ALA A 266 -24.79 -3.23 17.29
C ALA A 266 -24.48 -4.42 18.22
N THR A 267 -23.24 -4.58 18.69
CA THR A 267 -22.78 -5.80 19.38
C THR A 267 -22.54 -5.63 20.88
N GLY A 268 -22.31 -4.40 21.34
CA GLY A 268 -21.86 -4.10 22.70
C GLY A 268 -20.39 -4.42 22.96
N LYS A 269 -19.62 -4.77 21.91
CA LYS A 269 -18.20 -5.14 22.01
C LYS A 269 -17.33 -4.17 21.22
N GLN A 270 -16.09 -4.00 21.68
CA GLN A 270 -15.06 -3.30 20.90
C GLN A 270 -14.67 -4.17 19.69
N PRO A 271 -14.74 -3.64 18.45
CA PRO A 271 -14.51 -4.47 17.27
C PRO A 271 -13.03 -4.78 17.02
N VAL A 272 -12.12 -3.93 17.49
CA VAL A 272 -10.72 -3.94 17.07
C VAL A 272 -9.82 -3.65 18.26
N ASN A 273 -8.76 -4.45 18.44
CA ASN A 273 -7.75 -4.20 19.47
C ASN A 273 -6.74 -3.12 19.05
N TYR A 274 -6.29 -3.17 17.78
CA TYR A 274 -5.21 -2.32 17.28
C TYR A 274 -5.60 -1.57 15.99
N TRP A 275 -5.61 -0.24 16.05
CA TRP A 275 -5.87 0.62 14.89
C TRP A 275 -4.56 1.19 14.32
N ILE A 276 -4.31 0.95 13.03
CA ILE A 276 -3.09 1.39 12.35
C ILE A 276 -3.46 2.32 11.19
N HIS A 277 -2.84 3.49 11.11
CA HIS A 277 -3.10 4.46 10.03
C HIS A 277 -1.81 4.84 9.30
N SER A 278 -1.79 4.66 7.97
CA SER A 278 -0.69 5.16 7.14
C SER A 278 -0.86 6.63 6.82
N ASN A 279 0.23 7.38 6.88
CA ASN A 279 0.21 8.82 6.67
C ASN A 279 0.32 9.18 5.17
N MET A 280 0.13 10.45 4.87
CA MET A 280 -0.05 10.97 3.51
C MET A 280 1.26 11.05 2.73
N LEU A 281 1.13 10.96 1.42
CA LEU A 281 2.17 11.28 0.45
C LEU A 281 2.06 12.76 0.06
N THR A 282 3.17 13.50 0.11
CA THR A 282 3.29 14.89 -0.36
C THR A 282 4.17 14.95 -1.60
N VAL A 283 4.10 16.05 -2.34
CA VAL A 283 4.88 16.31 -3.56
C VAL A 283 5.50 17.69 -3.42
N ASN A 284 6.83 17.75 -3.40
CA ASN A 284 7.60 18.98 -3.20
C ASN A 284 7.09 19.80 -1.99
N GLY A 285 6.85 19.13 -0.87
CA GLY A 285 6.35 19.70 0.38
C GLY A 285 4.85 20.04 0.41
N GLN A 286 4.10 19.80 -0.68
CA GLN A 286 2.66 20.08 -0.75
C GLN A 286 1.82 18.80 -0.69
N LYS A 287 0.62 18.91 -0.10
CA LYS A 287 -0.35 17.80 -0.11
C LYS A 287 -0.71 17.46 -1.56
N MET A 288 -0.72 16.16 -1.88
CA MET A 288 -1.19 15.67 -3.17
C MET A 288 -2.69 15.94 -3.33
N SER A 289 -3.09 16.61 -4.41
CA SER A 289 -4.48 16.76 -4.81
C SER A 289 -4.64 16.88 -6.33
N LYS A 290 -5.79 16.45 -6.84
CA LYS A 290 -6.14 16.65 -8.25
C LYS A 290 -6.24 18.13 -8.61
N SER A 291 -6.75 18.97 -7.69
CA SER A 291 -6.93 20.41 -7.90
C SER A 291 -5.61 21.18 -8.03
N LEU A 292 -4.54 20.71 -7.39
CA LEU A 292 -3.20 21.30 -7.49
C LEU A 292 -2.41 20.75 -8.70
N GLY A 293 -2.96 19.78 -9.45
CA GLY A 293 -2.27 19.17 -10.59
C GLY A 293 -1.01 18.37 -10.19
N ASN A 294 -0.84 18.04 -8.91
CA ASN A 294 0.33 17.34 -8.37
C ASN A 294 0.02 15.90 -7.97
N SER A 295 -1.03 15.29 -8.53
CA SER A 295 -1.42 13.90 -8.27
C SER A 295 -0.88 12.97 -9.35
N PHE A 296 -0.18 11.91 -8.94
CA PHE A 296 0.40 10.94 -9.86
C PHE A 296 -0.42 9.65 -9.91
N LEU A 297 -0.75 9.22 -11.13
CA LEU A 297 -1.17 7.85 -11.38
C LEU A 297 0.06 6.94 -11.49
N PRO A 298 0.00 5.69 -10.99
CA PRO A 298 1.07 4.71 -11.14
C PRO A 298 1.60 4.59 -12.58
N ARG A 299 0.71 4.53 -13.57
CA ARG A 299 1.11 4.44 -14.98
C ARG A 299 2.00 5.61 -15.41
N GLN A 300 1.65 6.83 -15.01
CA GLN A 300 2.41 8.03 -15.36
C GLN A 300 3.80 8.02 -14.71
N LEU A 301 3.90 7.48 -13.50
CA LEU A 301 5.17 7.31 -12.81
C LEU A 301 6.10 6.34 -13.55
N PHE A 302 5.54 5.27 -14.10
CA PHE A 302 6.31 4.25 -14.82
C PHE A 302 6.72 4.71 -16.21
N THR A 303 5.85 5.43 -16.92
CA THR A 303 6.14 5.93 -18.26
C THR A 303 6.90 7.25 -18.27
N GLY A 304 6.91 8.00 -17.17
CA GLY A 304 7.39 9.38 -17.13
C GLY A 304 6.41 10.40 -17.73
N ASP A 305 5.18 9.99 -18.02
CA ASP A 305 4.14 10.82 -18.67
C ASP A 305 3.40 11.69 -17.64
N HIS A 306 4.17 12.48 -16.89
CA HIS A 306 3.65 13.50 -15.99
C HIS A 306 4.52 14.76 -16.08
N PRO A 307 3.96 15.99 -16.15
CA PRO A 307 4.74 17.23 -16.30
C PRO A 307 5.76 17.50 -15.18
N LEU A 308 5.62 16.83 -14.04
CA LEU A 308 6.50 16.95 -12.88
C LEU A 308 7.57 15.85 -12.82
N LEU A 309 7.65 14.96 -13.81
CA LEU A 309 8.65 13.90 -13.89
C LEU A 309 9.71 14.20 -14.92
N GLU A 310 10.96 13.95 -14.56
CA GLU A 310 12.09 14.00 -15.49
C GLU A 310 12.21 12.73 -16.34
N LYS A 311 11.77 11.59 -15.79
CA LYS A 311 11.78 10.28 -16.45
C LYS A 311 10.77 9.32 -15.82
N GLY A 312 10.60 8.15 -16.43
CA GLY A 312 9.88 7.02 -15.85
C GLY A 312 10.73 6.26 -14.83
N PHE A 313 10.06 5.62 -13.86
CA PHE A 313 10.69 4.81 -12.81
C PHE A 313 10.05 3.42 -12.73
N GLY A 314 10.87 2.39 -12.52
CA GLY A 314 10.35 1.02 -12.32
C GLY A 314 9.49 0.89 -11.05
N PRO A 315 8.56 -0.08 -10.99
CA PRO A 315 7.74 -0.32 -9.80
C PRO A 315 8.54 -0.62 -8.54
N MET A 316 9.65 -1.37 -8.62
CA MET A 316 10.45 -1.72 -7.44
C MET A 316 11.25 -0.54 -6.89
N PRO A 317 11.89 0.33 -7.71
CA PRO A 317 12.41 1.62 -7.25
C PRO A 317 11.39 2.47 -6.48
N VAL A 318 10.15 2.54 -6.98
CA VAL A 318 9.08 3.32 -6.32
C VAL A 318 8.61 2.64 -5.04
N ARG A 319 8.48 1.30 -5.03
CA ARG A 319 8.21 0.52 -3.82
C ARG A 319 9.30 0.78 -2.78
N PHE A 320 10.57 0.70 -3.17
CA PHE A 320 11.72 0.97 -2.31
C PHE A 320 11.67 2.40 -1.75
N PHE A 321 11.37 3.40 -2.57
CA PHE A 321 11.16 4.78 -2.13
C PHE A 321 10.13 4.88 -0.99
N MET A 322 8.98 4.19 -1.13
CA MET A 322 7.96 4.18 -0.08
C MET A 322 8.43 3.54 1.23
N LEU A 323 9.33 2.55 1.16
CA LEU A 323 9.90 1.85 2.31
C LEU A 323 10.98 2.65 3.05
N GLN A 324 11.51 3.71 2.45
CA GLN A 324 12.55 4.56 3.08
C GLN A 324 12.00 5.47 4.18
N SER A 325 10.68 5.58 4.32
CA SER A 325 10.03 6.35 5.39
C SER A 325 9.08 5.44 6.18
N HIS A 326 9.00 5.68 7.49
CA HIS A 326 8.06 4.98 8.35
C HIS A 326 6.61 5.23 7.86
N TYR A 327 5.74 4.23 7.95
CA TYR A 327 4.39 4.32 7.39
C TYR A 327 3.55 5.44 8.00
N SER A 328 3.80 5.78 9.28
CA SER A 328 3.11 6.86 9.98
C SER A 328 3.73 8.25 9.77
N SER A 329 4.86 8.35 9.05
CA SER A 329 5.48 9.61 8.67
C SER A 329 4.96 10.10 7.33
N THR A 330 4.94 11.41 7.10
CA THR A 330 4.75 11.93 5.74
C THR A 330 5.93 11.50 4.87
N LEU A 331 5.65 11.25 3.60
CA LEU A 331 6.67 10.92 2.60
C LEU A 331 6.58 11.97 1.50
N ASP A 332 7.68 12.67 1.25
CA ASP A 332 7.72 13.70 0.23
C ASP A 332 8.33 13.17 -1.06
N PHE A 333 7.60 13.37 -2.14
CA PHE A 333 7.94 12.93 -3.48
C PHE A 333 8.64 14.04 -4.25
N SER A 334 9.81 13.72 -4.82
CA SER A 334 10.57 14.57 -5.75
C SER A 334 11.36 13.71 -6.74
N ASN A 335 11.81 14.28 -7.86
CA ASN A 335 12.66 13.57 -8.82
C ASN A 335 14.00 13.17 -8.19
N GLU A 336 14.59 14.02 -7.36
CA GLU A 336 15.83 13.74 -6.63
C GLU A 336 15.65 12.53 -5.70
N ALA A 337 14.53 12.50 -4.97
CA ALA A 337 14.22 11.40 -4.06
C ALA A 337 14.02 10.07 -4.80
N LEU A 338 13.32 10.07 -5.93
CA LEU A 338 13.13 8.87 -6.76
C LEU A 338 14.43 8.39 -7.41
N ASN A 339 15.25 9.31 -7.92
CA ASN A 339 16.57 8.97 -8.48
C ASN A 339 17.50 8.37 -7.41
N ALA A 340 17.46 8.90 -6.18
CA ALA A 340 18.19 8.34 -5.05
C ALA A 340 17.66 6.95 -4.66
N ALA A 341 16.34 6.79 -4.64
CA ALA A 341 15.68 5.51 -4.35
C ALA A 341 16.04 4.44 -5.38
N GLU A 342 16.03 4.76 -6.68
CA GLU A 342 16.44 3.84 -7.74
C GLU A 342 17.88 3.35 -7.56
N LYS A 343 18.82 4.26 -7.27
CA LYS A 343 20.22 3.91 -6.99
C LYS A 343 20.35 3.03 -5.75
N GLY A 344 19.63 3.37 -4.68
CA GLY A 344 19.60 2.61 -3.43
C GLY A 344 19.06 1.19 -3.63
N PHE A 345 17.94 1.07 -4.34
CA PHE A 345 17.33 -0.19 -4.71
C PHE A 345 18.29 -1.06 -5.54
N LYS A 346 18.90 -0.50 -6.61
CA LYS A 346 19.88 -1.22 -7.45
C LYS A 346 21.03 -1.80 -6.62
N LYS A 347 21.54 -1.06 -5.63
CA LYS A 347 22.61 -1.55 -4.74
C LYS A 347 22.17 -2.79 -3.92
N LEU A 348 20.98 -2.78 -3.33
CA LEU A 348 20.47 -3.94 -2.57
C LEU A 348 20.11 -5.11 -3.50
N SER A 349 19.47 -4.82 -4.64
CA SER A 349 19.12 -5.81 -5.65
C SER A 349 20.35 -6.55 -6.19
N ASN A 350 21.43 -5.82 -6.49
CA ASN A 350 22.70 -6.42 -6.91
C ASN A 350 23.30 -7.33 -5.84
N ALA A 351 23.27 -6.92 -4.57
CA ALA A 351 23.73 -7.75 -3.47
C ALA A 351 22.87 -9.01 -3.30
N LEU A 352 21.55 -8.92 -3.48
CA LEU A 352 20.64 -10.06 -3.50
C LEU A 352 21.04 -11.08 -4.58
N GLY A 353 21.23 -10.63 -5.81
CA GLY A 353 21.64 -11.50 -6.94
C GLY A 353 23.03 -12.13 -6.73
N ILE A 354 23.97 -11.41 -6.10
CA ILE A 354 25.27 -11.96 -5.70
C ILE A 354 25.09 -13.05 -4.64
N LEU A 355 24.37 -12.75 -3.55
CA LEU A 355 24.24 -13.63 -2.41
C LEU A 355 23.54 -14.95 -2.78
N LYS A 356 22.53 -14.90 -3.66
CA LYS A 356 21.89 -16.11 -4.19
C LYS A 356 22.89 -17.07 -4.83
N LYS A 357 23.89 -16.56 -5.54
CA LYS A 357 24.95 -17.32 -6.24
C LYS A 357 26.12 -17.73 -5.35
N LEU A 358 26.35 -17.06 -4.22
CA LEU A 358 27.41 -17.44 -3.28
C LEU A 358 27.09 -18.79 -2.62
N VAL A 359 28.10 -19.66 -2.60
CA VAL A 359 28.08 -20.98 -1.96
C VAL A 359 29.20 -21.04 -0.94
N HIS A 360 28.88 -21.49 0.27
CA HIS A 360 29.86 -21.65 1.33
C HIS A 360 30.79 -22.84 1.00
N PRO A 361 32.13 -22.72 1.14
CA PRO A 361 33.07 -23.76 0.75
C PRO A 361 33.11 -24.99 1.67
N GLY A 362 32.41 -24.95 2.81
CA GLY A 362 32.44 -25.98 3.86
C GLY A 362 33.69 -25.88 4.75
N GLY A 363 33.65 -26.52 5.92
CA GLY A 363 34.80 -26.62 6.84
C GLY A 363 35.26 -25.31 7.50
N GLY A 364 34.45 -24.24 7.45
CA GLY A 364 34.74 -22.96 8.08
C GLY A 364 34.51 -22.96 9.59
N THR A 365 35.35 -22.22 10.32
CA THR A 365 35.21 -21.98 11.76
C THR A 365 34.94 -20.50 11.99
N ASP A 366 33.96 -20.18 12.84
CA ASP A 366 33.60 -18.80 13.11
C ASP A 366 34.74 -18.00 13.76
N ALA A 367 35.26 -17.01 13.04
CA ALA A 367 35.97 -15.91 13.67
C ALA A 367 34.96 -15.11 14.53
N THR A 368 35.20 -15.06 15.84
CA THR A 368 34.23 -14.56 16.83
C THR A 368 33.67 -13.18 16.48
N GLU A 369 34.54 -12.22 16.13
CA GLU A 369 34.12 -10.84 15.82
C GLU A 369 33.23 -10.74 14.56
N LEU A 370 33.58 -11.47 13.50
CA LEU A 370 32.81 -11.46 12.26
C LEU A 370 31.45 -12.14 12.46
N ARG A 371 31.41 -13.27 13.18
CA ARG A 371 30.14 -13.93 13.53
C ARG A 371 29.24 -12.99 14.32
N GLU A 372 29.75 -12.32 15.33
CA GLU A 372 28.98 -11.38 16.15
C GLU A 372 28.43 -10.21 15.32
N ASP A 373 29.23 -9.66 14.39
CA ASP A 373 28.78 -8.59 13.50
C ASP A 373 27.65 -9.04 12.56
N LEU A 374 27.75 -10.24 11.98
CA LEU A 374 26.69 -10.80 11.12
C LEU A 374 25.40 -11.07 11.91
N LEU A 375 25.52 -11.67 13.11
CA LEU A 375 24.36 -11.93 13.98
C LEU A 375 23.69 -10.64 14.44
N ARG A 376 24.47 -9.60 14.74
CA ARG A 376 23.95 -8.26 15.04
C ARG A 376 23.12 -7.70 13.88
N MET A 377 23.60 -7.81 12.64
CA MET A 377 22.86 -7.34 11.45
C MET A 377 21.55 -8.14 11.25
N ILE A 378 21.59 -9.46 11.44
CA ILE A 378 20.43 -10.34 11.39
C ILE A 378 19.40 -9.90 12.43
N ASP A 379 19.80 -9.79 13.70
CA ASP A 379 18.92 -9.37 14.78
C ASP A 379 18.36 -7.96 14.56
N ALA A 380 19.17 -7.03 14.01
CA ALA A 380 18.71 -5.69 13.69
C ALA A 380 17.54 -5.69 12.68
N CYS A 381 17.54 -6.56 11.67
CA CYS A 381 16.41 -6.67 10.74
C CYS A 381 15.11 -7.03 11.48
N TYR A 382 15.15 -8.02 12.37
CA TYR A 382 13.97 -8.45 13.11
C TYR A 382 13.55 -7.44 14.18
N LEU A 383 14.49 -6.89 14.94
CA LEU A 383 14.19 -5.90 15.97
C LEU A 383 13.59 -4.62 15.38
N ASN A 384 14.10 -4.15 14.24
CA ASN A 384 13.55 -2.97 13.57
C ASN A 384 12.15 -3.22 13.02
N MET A 385 11.91 -4.36 12.37
CA MET A 385 10.57 -4.70 11.87
C MET A 385 9.57 -4.99 13.00
N SER A 386 10.02 -5.57 14.12
CA SER A 386 9.19 -5.77 15.32
C SER A 386 8.94 -4.47 16.08
N ASP A 387 9.74 -3.43 15.85
CA ASP A 387 9.54 -2.08 16.37
C ASP A 387 8.62 -1.25 15.46
N ASP A 388 7.34 -1.63 15.39
CA ASP A 388 6.28 -0.99 14.59
C ASP A 388 6.59 -0.97 13.09
N PHE A 389 7.05 -2.09 12.56
CA PHE A 389 7.27 -2.28 11.12
C PHE A 389 8.23 -1.24 10.54
N ASN A 390 9.33 -0.92 11.24
CA ASN A 390 10.26 0.12 10.84
C ASN A 390 11.12 -0.29 9.63
N THR A 391 10.57 -0.10 8.43
CA THR A 391 11.22 -0.42 7.16
C THR A 391 12.47 0.42 6.95
N ALA A 392 12.47 1.71 7.30
CA ALA A 392 13.61 2.60 7.10
C ALA A 392 14.87 2.12 7.84
N LYS A 393 14.75 1.77 9.13
CA LYS A 393 15.86 1.19 9.90
C LYS A 393 16.25 -0.20 9.40
N THR A 394 15.28 -1.00 8.95
CA THR A 394 15.53 -2.33 8.37
C THR A 394 16.33 -2.22 7.07
N LEU A 395 16.03 -1.23 6.21
CA LEU A 395 16.81 -0.94 5.02
C LEU A 395 18.26 -0.56 5.35
N ALA A 396 18.49 0.19 6.44
CA ALA A 396 19.85 0.51 6.88
C ALA A 396 20.64 -0.77 7.25
N ALA A 397 20.03 -1.70 8.00
CA ALA A 397 20.63 -3.00 8.29
C ALA A 397 20.92 -3.80 7.01
N LEU A 398 20.00 -3.81 6.04
CA LEU A 398 20.23 -4.45 4.75
C LEU A 398 21.37 -3.81 3.95
N PHE A 399 21.58 -2.49 4.04
CA PHE A 399 22.74 -1.86 3.43
C PHE A 399 24.05 -2.29 4.11
N GLU A 400 24.09 -2.43 5.43
CA GLU A 400 25.24 -3.01 6.14
C GLU A 400 25.51 -4.45 5.67
N MET A 401 24.48 -5.29 5.62
CA MET A 401 24.58 -6.66 5.09
C MET A 401 25.07 -6.66 3.63
N SER A 402 24.61 -5.73 2.79
CA SER A 402 25.05 -5.60 1.40
C SER A 402 26.55 -5.32 1.27
N ALA A 403 27.14 -4.58 2.21
CA ALA A 403 28.58 -4.35 2.23
C ALA A 403 29.33 -5.67 2.49
N ARG A 404 28.88 -6.47 3.48
CA ARG A 404 29.45 -7.79 3.79
C ARG A 404 29.33 -8.77 2.63
N ILE A 405 28.20 -8.78 1.92
CA ILE A 405 28.01 -9.59 0.71
C ILE A 405 29.07 -9.26 -0.35
N ASN A 406 29.37 -7.96 -0.53
CA ASN A 406 30.39 -7.52 -1.47
C ASN A 406 31.81 -7.89 -1.02
N ASP A 407 32.12 -7.82 0.28
CA ASP A 407 33.41 -8.26 0.83
C ASP A 407 33.65 -9.76 0.61
N PHE A 408 32.60 -10.59 0.74
CA PHE A 408 32.68 -12.01 0.44
C PHE A 408 32.89 -12.27 -1.06
N LYS A 409 32.21 -11.51 -1.92
CA LYS A 409 32.36 -11.62 -3.38
C LYS A 409 33.77 -11.22 -3.85
N SER A 410 34.32 -10.13 -3.32
CA SER A 410 35.64 -9.63 -3.71
C SER A 410 36.80 -10.46 -3.15
N GLY A 411 36.53 -11.31 -2.15
CA GLY A 411 37.55 -12.07 -1.43
C GLY A 411 38.29 -11.24 -0.38
N ASN A 412 37.83 -10.03 -0.07
CA ASN A 412 38.35 -9.22 1.05
C ASN A 412 38.19 -9.97 2.38
N ILE A 413 37.07 -10.68 2.52
CA ILE A 413 36.79 -11.59 3.63
C ILE A 413 36.55 -12.97 3.03
N ALA A 414 37.35 -13.95 3.41
CA ALA A 414 37.15 -15.32 2.96
C ALA A 414 35.90 -15.93 3.63
N LEU A 415 34.99 -16.49 2.85
CA LEU A 415 33.78 -17.14 3.38
C LEU A 415 34.09 -18.27 4.38
N SER A 416 35.24 -18.93 4.27
CA SER A 416 35.69 -19.96 5.21
C SER A 416 35.97 -19.45 6.64
N THR A 417 35.97 -18.12 6.86
CA THR A 417 36.13 -17.49 8.19
C THR A 417 34.85 -17.46 9.02
N ILE A 418 33.72 -17.90 8.44
CA ILE A 418 32.46 -18.11 9.16
C ILE A 418 32.04 -19.56 8.99
N SER A 419 31.22 -20.06 9.90
CA SER A 419 30.61 -21.38 9.74
C SER A 419 29.51 -21.34 8.68
N GLU A 420 29.25 -22.50 8.09
CA GLU A 420 28.18 -22.68 7.11
C GLU A 420 26.80 -22.33 7.70
N GLU A 421 26.60 -22.64 8.99
CA GLU A 421 25.37 -22.28 9.71
C GLU A 421 25.17 -20.76 9.78
N THR A 422 26.18 -20.01 10.24
CA THR A 422 26.13 -18.54 10.31
C THR A 422 25.85 -17.94 8.93
N PHE A 423 26.54 -18.44 7.89
CA PHE A 423 26.34 -17.99 6.52
C PHE A 423 24.92 -18.25 6.02
N ASN A 424 24.37 -19.44 6.28
CA ASN A 424 23.03 -19.80 5.85
C ASN A 424 21.94 -18.97 6.56
N ILE A 425 22.11 -18.68 7.86
CA ILE A 425 21.22 -17.77 8.57
C ILE A 425 21.30 -16.38 7.95
N PHE A 426 22.49 -15.82 7.78
CA PHE A 426 22.70 -14.51 7.16
C PHE A 426 22.07 -14.43 5.75
N LYS A 427 22.32 -15.45 4.92
CA LYS A 427 21.77 -15.56 3.56
C LYS A 427 20.24 -15.63 3.58
N SER A 428 19.67 -16.50 4.39
CA SER A 428 18.21 -16.67 4.49
C SER A 428 17.51 -15.43 5.05
N THR A 429 18.11 -14.74 6.04
CA THR A 429 17.58 -13.47 6.56
C THR A 429 17.61 -12.39 5.50
N TYR A 430 18.72 -12.18 4.80
CA TYR A 430 18.80 -11.14 3.77
C TYR A 430 17.75 -11.37 2.66
N ILE A 431 17.67 -12.60 2.15
CA ILE A 431 16.71 -12.98 1.11
C ILE A 431 15.27 -12.84 1.62
N GLY A 432 14.97 -13.42 2.79
CA GLY A 432 13.61 -13.39 3.36
C GLY A 432 13.13 -11.99 3.71
N ILE A 433 13.99 -11.13 4.24
CA ILE A 433 13.62 -9.73 4.50
C ILE A 433 13.42 -8.97 3.18
N MET A 434 14.31 -9.13 2.19
CA MET A 434 14.17 -8.45 0.90
C MET A 434 12.91 -8.88 0.14
N GLU A 435 12.72 -10.18 -0.06
CA GLU A 435 11.72 -10.74 -0.99
C GLU A 435 10.38 -11.05 -0.29
N ASP A 436 10.43 -11.70 0.87
CA ASP A 436 9.21 -12.13 1.55
C ASP A 436 8.57 -11.00 2.35
N VAL A 437 9.37 -10.23 3.09
CA VAL A 437 8.90 -9.14 3.96
C VAL A 437 8.73 -7.84 3.19
N LEU A 438 9.82 -7.32 2.60
CA LEU A 438 9.81 -6.03 1.92
C LEU A 438 9.23 -6.11 0.51
N GLY A 439 9.05 -7.32 -0.06
CA GLY A 439 8.49 -7.51 -1.39
C GLY A 439 9.33 -6.90 -2.51
N LEU A 440 10.62 -6.63 -2.25
CA LEU A 440 11.58 -6.15 -3.23
C LEU A 440 12.09 -7.36 -4.02
N ARG A 441 12.00 -7.28 -5.34
CA ARG A 441 12.48 -8.33 -6.25
C ARG A 441 13.58 -7.77 -7.12
N GLU A 442 14.44 -8.64 -7.61
CA GLU A 442 15.28 -8.31 -8.77
C GLU A 442 14.32 -7.96 -9.92
N GLU A 443 14.36 -6.72 -10.42
CA GLU A 443 13.72 -6.41 -11.69
C GLU A 443 14.56 -7.07 -12.77
N GLU A 444 13.97 -8.03 -13.48
CA GLU A 444 14.59 -8.54 -14.70
C GLU A 444 14.77 -7.33 -15.62
N GLU A 445 16.02 -7.08 -16.01
CA GLU A 445 16.33 -6.14 -17.08
C GLU A 445 15.86 -6.73 -18.42
N HIS A 446 14.57 -7.04 -18.55
CA HIS A 446 13.95 -7.55 -19.78
C HIS A 446 14.17 -6.59 -20.95
N ASN A 447 14.39 -5.31 -20.66
CA ASN A 447 14.79 -4.35 -21.67
C ASN A 447 16.26 -4.47 -22.09
N HIS A 448 17.22 -4.92 -21.28
CA HIS A 448 18.63 -4.89 -21.70
C HIS A 448 19.00 -5.95 -22.75
N GLU A 449 18.37 -7.12 -22.78
CA GLU A 449 18.61 -8.10 -23.86
C GLU A 449 17.94 -7.69 -25.17
N LEU A 450 16.70 -7.21 -25.12
CA LEU A 450 15.96 -6.74 -26.30
C LEU A 450 16.52 -5.43 -26.83
N LEU A 451 16.78 -4.46 -25.96
CA LEU A 451 17.50 -3.21 -26.26
C LEU A 451 18.93 -3.49 -26.69
N GLY A 452 19.62 -4.44 -26.05
CA GLY A 452 20.96 -4.90 -26.45
C GLY A 452 20.93 -5.48 -27.85
N GLY A 453 19.94 -6.31 -28.17
CA GLY A 453 19.70 -6.83 -29.52
C GLY A 453 19.43 -5.72 -30.54
N VAL A 454 18.59 -4.74 -30.21
CA VAL A 454 18.30 -3.58 -31.06
C VAL A 454 19.54 -2.69 -31.25
N ILE A 455 20.30 -2.43 -30.19
CA ILE A 455 21.56 -1.68 -30.23
C ILE A 455 22.58 -2.44 -31.09
N HIS A 456 22.65 -3.77 -30.99
CA HIS A 456 23.50 -4.59 -31.86
C HIS A 456 23.10 -4.47 -33.34
N VAL A 457 21.80 -4.49 -33.66
CA VAL A 457 21.32 -4.23 -35.04
C VAL A 457 21.76 -2.84 -35.53
N LEU A 458 21.67 -1.81 -34.68
CA LEU A 458 22.12 -0.45 -35.03
C LEU A 458 23.64 -0.36 -35.20
N ILE A 459 24.41 -1.06 -34.37
CA ILE A 459 25.87 -1.18 -34.49
C ILE A 459 26.24 -1.86 -35.81
N ASP A 460 25.55 -2.92 -36.21
CA ASP A 460 25.80 -3.63 -37.46
C ASP A 460 25.43 -2.78 -38.69
N LEU A 461 24.32 -2.05 -38.63
CA LEU A 461 23.95 -1.06 -39.65
C LEU A 461 25.01 0.04 -39.77
N ARG A 462 25.56 0.52 -38.66
CA ARG A 462 26.69 1.49 -38.66
C ARG A 462 27.95 0.89 -39.28
N LYS A 463 28.30 -0.36 -38.95
CA LYS A 463 29.46 -1.07 -39.54
C LYS A 463 29.30 -1.18 -41.05
N LYS A 464 28.12 -1.59 -41.52
CA LYS A 464 27.81 -1.70 -42.95
C LYS A 464 27.88 -0.33 -43.64
N ALA A 465 27.30 0.72 -43.04
CA ALA A 465 27.39 2.08 -43.57
C ALA A 465 28.84 2.56 -43.73
N ARG A 466 29.73 2.22 -42.79
CA ARG A 466 31.18 2.52 -42.93
C ARG A 466 31.85 1.72 -44.05
N GLN A 467 31.52 0.43 -44.19
CA GLN A 467 32.05 -0.43 -45.27
C GLN A 467 31.63 0.10 -46.66
N ASP A 468 30.38 0.54 -46.78
CA ASP A 468 29.81 1.10 -48.00
C ASP A 468 30.24 2.57 -48.24
N LYS A 469 31.14 3.11 -47.41
CA LYS A 469 31.61 4.52 -47.42
C LYS A 469 30.49 5.57 -47.26
N ASN A 470 29.34 5.18 -46.69
CA ASN A 470 28.27 6.08 -46.29
C ASN A 470 28.51 6.64 -44.89
N PHE A 471 29.47 7.56 -44.78
CA PHE A 471 29.87 8.17 -43.51
C PHE A 471 28.75 8.99 -42.86
N ALA A 472 27.89 9.64 -43.67
CA ALA A 472 26.76 10.42 -43.17
C ALA A 472 25.76 9.57 -42.36
N LEU A 473 25.42 8.37 -42.86
CA LEU A 473 24.55 7.45 -42.12
C LEU A 473 25.24 6.87 -40.88
N SER A 474 26.53 6.56 -40.97
CA SER A 474 27.32 6.08 -39.83
C SER A 474 27.36 7.10 -38.68
N ASP A 475 27.62 8.37 -39.01
CA ASP A 475 27.65 9.45 -38.02
C ASP A 475 26.26 9.72 -37.47
N LYS A 476 25.21 9.70 -38.30
CA LYS A 476 23.83 9.82 -37.83
C LYS A 476 23.46 8.77 -36.79
N ILE A 477 23.77 7.49 -37.05
CA ILE A 477 23.50 6.40 -36.09
C ILE A 477 24.25 6.61 -34.77
N ARG A 478 25.54 7.01 -34.83
CA ARG A 478 26.33 7.31 -33.63
C ARG A 478 25.72 8.46 -32.83
N ASP A 479 25.36 9.54 -33.49
CA ASP A 479 24.90 10.76 -32.84
C ASP A 479 23.48 10.58 -32.27
N ASP A 480 22.60 9.88 -32.99
CA ASP A 480 21.27 9.50 -32.48
C ASP A 480 21.38 8.59 -31.24
N LEU A 481 22.25 7.58 -31.27
CA LEU A 481 22.50 6.71 -30.10
C LEU A 481 23.05 7.51 -28.92
N LYS A 482 23.99 8.43 -29.16
CA LYS A 482 24.54 9.30 -28.12
C LYS A 482 23.47 10.21 -27.51
N ASN A 483 22.56 10.75 -28.33
CA ASN A 483 21.44 11.57 -27.86
C ASN A 483 20.44 10.77 -27.00
N LEU A 484 20.39 9.45 -27.20
CA LEU A 484 19.59 8.51 -26.41
C LEU A 484 20.36 7.95 -25.18
N GLY A 485 21.54 8.49 -24.86
CA GLY A 485 22.35 8.05 -23.71
C GLY A 485 23.18 6.79 -23.96
N VAL A 486 23.27 6.31 -25.20
CA VAL A 486 24.09 5.15 -25.59
C VAL A 486 25.41 5.62 -26.19
N GLN A 487 26.51 5.49 -25.44
CA GLN A 487 27.85 5.77 -25.96
C GLN A 487 28.47 4.53 -26.59
N LEU A 488 28.80 4.63 -27.88
CA LEU A 488 29.57 3.62 -28.59
C LEU A 488 31.08 3.86 -28.40
N LYS A 489 31.84 2.79 -28.14
CA LYS A 489 33.30 2.77 -28.09
C LYS A 489 33.83 1.88 -29.20
N ASP A 490 34.57 2.49 -30.13
CA ASP A 490 35.27 1.78 -31.20
C ASP A 490 36.58 1.18 -30.65
N GLY A 491 36.71 -0.14 -30.68
CA GLY A 491 37.90 -0.90 -30.31
C GLY A 491 38.91 -1.03 -31.46
N LYS A 492 40.16 -1.41 -31.12
CA LYS A 492 41.27 -1.49 -32.08
C LYS A 492 41.09 -2.55 -33.18
N ASP A 493 40.26 -3.57 -32.92
CA ASP A 493 40.02 -4.69 -33.85
C ASP A 493 38.68 -4.57 -34.62
N GLY A 494 38.05 -3.39 -34.60
CA GLY A 494 36.72 -3.18 -35.19
C GLY A 494 35.56 -3.71 -34.35
N GLU A 495 35.86 -4.17 -33.14
CA GLU A 495 34.88 -4.49 -32.11
C GLU A 495 34.27 -3.18 -31.57
N ILE A 496 32.95 -3.12 -31.47
CA ILE A 496 32.23 -1.94 -30.98
C ILE A 496 31.51 -2.38 -29.70
N SER A 497 31.95 -1.84 -28.56
CA SER A 497 31.26 -1.98 -27.27
C SER A 497 30.41 -0.74 -26.99
N PHE A 498 29.39 -0.85 -26.14
CA PHE A 498 28.58 0.30 -25.76
C PHE A 498 28.43 0.42 -24.24
N THR A 499 28.13 1.64 -23.77
CA THR A 499 27.72 1.94 -22.40
C THR A 499 26.44 2.77 -22.43
N ILE A 500 25.51 2.47 -21.53
CA ILE A 500 24.27 3.24 -21.35
C ILE A 500 24.47 4.12 -20.12
N GLU A 501 24.28 5.45 -20.29
CA GLU A 501 24.39 6.44 -19.22
C GLU A 501 23.08 6.66 -18.45
#